data_AF-A0A558J688-F1
#
_entry.id   AF-A0A558J688-F1
#
_cell.length_a   1.000
_cell.length_b   1.000
_cell.length_c   1.000
_cell.angle_alpha   90.00
_cell.angle_beta   90.00
_cell.angle_gamma   90.00
#
_symmetry.space_group_name_H-M   'P 1'
#
loop_
_entity.id
_entity.type
_entity.pdbx_description
1 polymer ?
#
loop_
_entity_poly.entity_id
_entity_poly.type
_entity_poly.pdbx_seq_one_letter_code
_entity_poly.pdbx_strand_id
1 'polypeptide(L)'
;MPPSLLLMLADTLLILHVLFVAFVVLGLVAIYAGYFFNWRWVRNKTFRIVHLCAIGYVVVQAWLGVVCPLTTWEMALRAEAGAATYSGSFIQYWLHSLLYFTLPEWVFVVVYTLFGSLVLASWFVVKPRQHSS
;
A
#
# COMPACT_ATOMS: atom_id res chain seq x y z
N MET A 1 -10.90 15.14 23.39
CA MET A 1 -9.82 14.23 23.83
C MET A 1 -8.56 15.07 24.05
N PRO A 2 -7.63 14.70 24.96
CA PRO A 2 -6.39 15.46 25.09
C PRO A 2 -5.61 15.44 23.75
N PRO A 3 -5.00 16.56 23.33
CA PRO A 3 -4.35 16.67 22.02
C PRO A 3 -3.20 15.66 21.84
N SER A 4 -2.56 15.23 22.93
CA SER A 4 -1.53 14.18 22.91
C SER A 4 -2.06 12.81 22.45
N LEU A 5 -3.29 12.43 22.83
CA LEU A 5 -3.89 11.16 22.39
C LEU A 5 -4.26 11.19 20.90
N LEU A 6 -4.76 12.34 20.41
CA LEU A 6 -5.07 12.51 18.99
C LEU A 6 -3.82 12.37 18.11
N LEU A 7 -2.71 12.96 18.56
CA LEU A 7 -1.42 12.83 17.88
C LEU A 7 -0.88 11.40 17.91
N MET A 8 -0.97 10.69 19.04
CA MET A 8 -0.58 9.28 19.13
C MET A 8 -1.39 8.39 18.16
N LEU A 9 -2.70 8.63 18.04
CA LEU A 9 -3.55 7.90 17.09
C LEU A 9 -3.17 8.21 15.64
N ALA A 10 -2.91 9.48 15.31
CA ALA A 10 -2.43 9.87 13.98
C ALA A 10 -1.10 9.19 13.64
N ASP A 11 -0.13 9.19 14.55
CA ASP A 11 1.16 8.51 14.35
C ASP A 11 0.99 6.99 14.22
N THR A 12 0.05 6.39 14.96
CA THR A 12 -0.29 4.97 14.82
C THR A 12 -0.86 4.65 13.44
N LEU A 13 -1.76 5.49 12.93
CA LEU A 13 -2.31 5.34 11.58
C LEU A 13 -1.23 5.50 10.52
N LEU A 14 -0.31 6.45 10.69
CA LEU A 14 0.85 6.65 9.83
C LEU A 14 1.72 5.39 9.78
N ILE A 15 2.08 4.84 10.94
CA ILE A 15 2.87 3.60 11.04
C ILE A 15 2.14 2.45 10.38
N LEU A 16 0.84 2.28 10.65
CA LEU A 16 0.02 1.24 10.03
C LEU A 16 -0.01 1.38 8.50
N HIS A 17 -0.11 2.60 8.00
CA HIS A 17 -0.08 2.88 6.57
C HIS A 17 1.28 2.50 5.96
N VAL A 18 2.39 2.88 6.59
CA VAL A 18 3.74 2.52 6.14
C VAL A 18 3.93 1.02 6.13
N LEU A 19 3.47 0.31 7.17
CA LEU A 19 3.52 -1.14 7.24
C LEU A 19 2.68 -1.79 6.13
N PHE A 20 1.52 -1.23 5.82
CA PHE A 20 0.68 -1.69 4.72
C PHE A 20 1.38 -1.52 3.36
N VAL A 21 1.96 -0.35 3.08
CA VAL A 21 2.73 -0.11 1.85
C VAL A 21 3.95 -1.04 1.78
N ALA A 22 4.68 -1.20 2.88
CA ALA A 22 5.79 -2.12 2.96
C ALA A 22 5.37 -3.57 2.70
N PHE A 23 4.22 -4.02 3.23
CA PHE A 23 3.67 -5.34 2.94
C PHE A 23 3.34 -5.52 1.45
N VAL A 24 2.79 -4.50 0.79
CA VAL A 24 2.48 -4.54 -0.66
C VAL A 24 3.76 -4.56 -1.51
N VAL A 25 4.80 -3.81 -1.15
CA VAL A 25 6.06 -3.80 -1.91
C VAL A 25 6.88 -5.06 -1.64
N LEU A 26 7.15 -5.35 -0.37
CA LEU A 26 7.96 -6.51 0.04
C LEU A 26 7.25 -7.83 -0.27
N GLY A 27 5.92 -7.87 -0.27
CA GLY A 27 5.17 -9.06 -0.64
C GLY A 27 5.39 -9.45 -2.10
N LEU A 28 5.45 -8.48 -3.02
CA LEU A 28 5.75 -8.76 -4.43
C LEU A 28 7.19 -9.27 -4.59
N VAL A 29 8.15 -8.61 -3.92
CA VAL A 29 9.56 -9.02 -3.91
C VAL A 29 9.70 -10.44 -3.35
N ALA A 30 9.01 -10.76 -2.25
CA ALA A 30 9.00 -12.08 -1.66
C ALA A 30 8.37 -13.12 -2.59
N ILE A 31 7.35 -12.77 -3.38
CA ILE A 31 6.75 -13.65 -4.39
C ILE A 31 7.77 -14.04 -5.47
N TYR A 32 8.45 -13.06 -6.05
CA TYR A 32 9.46 -13.31 -7.08
C TYR A 32 10.73 -13.97 -6.53
N ALA A 33 11.23 -13.52 -5.39
CA ALA A 33 12.38 -14.13 -4.72
C ALA A 33 12.05 -15.57 -4.31
N GLY A 34 10.90 -15.81 -3.70
CA GLY A 34 10.47 -17.16 -3.32
C GLY A 34 10.25 -18.08 -4.52
N TYR A 35 9.89 -17.55 -5.68
CA TYR A 35 9.89 -18.32 -6.92
C TYR A 35 11.31 -18.77 -7.31
N PHE A 36 12.28 -17.84 -7.31
CA PHE A 36 13.67 -18.14 -7.66
C PHE A 36 14.36 -19.07 -6.65
N PHE A 37 14.13 -18.85 -5.36
CA PHE A 37 14.71 -19.62 -4.24
C PHE A 37 13.87 -20.83 -3.80
N ASN A 38 12.78 -21.16 -4.53
CA ASN A 38 11.89 -22.30 -4.24
C ASN A 38 11.29 -22.31 -2.79
N TRP A 39 11.05 -21.15 -2.19
CA TRP A 39 10.47 -21.06 -0.84
C TRP A 39 9.03 -21.59 -0.80
N ARG A 40 8.81 -22.57 0.08
CA ARG A 40 7.50 -23.24 0.23
C ARG A 40 6.42 -22.31 0.79
N TRP A 41 6.74 -21.38 1.70
CA TRP A 41 5.73 -20.45 2.23
C TRP A 41 5.15 -19.56 1.13
N VAL A 42 5.96 -19.15 0.16
CA VAL A 42 5.56 -18.16 -0.85
C VAL A 42 4.48 -18.73 -1.79
N ARG A 43 4.39 -20.06 -1.87
CA ARG A 43 3.31 -20.78 -2.56
C ARG A 43 2.03 -20.90 -1.74
N ASN A 44 2.00 -20.41 -0.49
CA ASN A 44 0.80 -20.43 0.33
C ASN A 44 -0.27 -19.53 -0.29
N LYS A 45 -1.42 -20.13 -0.63
CA LYS A 45 -2.53 -19.44 -1.30
C LYS A 45 -3.05 -18.28 -0.46
N THR A 46 -3.10 -18.42 0.86
CA THR A 46 -3.59 -17.38 1.77
C THR A 46 -2.75 -16.10 1.65
N PHE A 47 -1.42 -16.22 1.70
CA PHE A 47 -0.53 -15.06 1.56
C PHE A 47 -0.75 -14.34 0.21
N ARG A 48 -0.86 -15.11 -0.89
CA ARG A 48 -1.06 -14.54 -2.22
C ARG A 48 -2.42 -13.88 -2.39
N ILE A 49 -3.48 -14.45 -1.80
CA ILE A 49 -4.83 -13.87 -1.84
C ILE A 49 -4.86 -12.59 -1.02
N VAL A 50 -4.34 -12.60 0.22
CA VAL A 50 -4.27 -11.40 1.07
C VAL A 50 -3.47 -10.30 0.37
N HIS A 51 -2.32 -10.64 -0.20
CA HIS A 51 -1.51 -9.71 -0.96
C HIS A 51 -2.22 -9.16 -2.20
N LEU A 52 -2.92 -10.02 -2.95
CA LEU A 52 -3.69 -9.63 -4.12
C LEU A 52 -4.85 -8.70 -3.75
N CYS A 53 -5.58 -9.00 -2.68
CA CYS A 53 -6.63 -8.12 -2.16
C CYS A 53 -6.07 -6.77 -1.73
N ALA A 54 -4.90 -6.76 -1.06
CA ALA A 54 -4.24 -5.53 -0.64
C ALA A 54 -3.87 -4.63 -1.83
N ILE A 55 -3.24 -5.18 -2.88
CA ILE A 55 -2.92 -4.37 -4.07
C ILE A 55 -4.18 -4.00 -4.86
N GLY A 56 -5.16 -4.89 -4.96
CA GLY A 56 -6.43 -4.61 -5.63
C GLY A 56 -7.17 -3.44 -4.98
N TYR A 57 -7.17 -3.37 -3.66
CA TYR A 57 -7.71 -2.25 -2.90
C TYR A 57 -7.00 -0.93 -3.27
N VAL A 58 -5.67 -0.91 -3.31
CA VAL A 58 -4.89 0.28 -3.69
C VAL A 58 -5.15 0.72 -5.13
N VAL A 59 -5.22 -0.24 -6.06
CA VAL A 59 -5.50 0.06 -7.48
C VAL A 59 -6.89 0.66 -7.65
N VAL A 60 -7.91 0.09 -7.01
CA VAL A 60 -9.29 0.62 -7.05
C VAL A 60 -9.35 2.02 -6.46
N GLN A 61 -8.68 2.26 -5.33
CA GLN A 61 -8.60 3.60 -4.75
C GLN A 61 -7.98 4.62 -5.69
N ALA A 62 -6.87 4.26 -6.33
CA ALA A 62 -6.22 5.11 -7.30
C ALA A 62 -7.13 5.41 -8.50
N TRP A 63 -7.86 4.42 -9.01
CA TRP A 63 -8.80 4.60 -10.12
C TRP A 63 -9.97 5.51 -9.75
N LEU A 64 -10.45 5.43 -8.52
CA LEU A 64 -11.50 6.32 -8.00
C LEU A 64 -10.96 7.73 -7.66
N GLY A 65 -9.65 7.96 -7.76
CA GLY A 65 -9.02 9.21 -7.31
C GLY A 65 -9.15 9.43 -5.80
N VAL A 66 -9.42 8.36 -5.04
CA VAL A 66 -9.65 8.44 -3.60
C VAL A 66 -8.35 8.19 -2.87
N VAL A 67 -7.96 9.14 -2.01
CA VAL A 67 -6.85 8.93 -1.08
C VAL A 67 -7.18 7.84 -0.06
N CYS A 68 -6.18 7.02 0.27
CA CYS A 68 -6.35 5.91 1.19
C CYS A 68 -6.89 6.44 2.54
N PRO A 69 -7.99 5.85 3.07
CA PRO A 69 -8.74 6.40 4.20
C PRO A 69 -7.88 6.54 5.45
N LEU A 70 -6.84 5.72 5.62
CA LEU A 70 -5.89 5.88 6.73
C LEU A 70 -5.27 7.28 6.75
N THR A 71 -4.93 7.83 5.58
CA THR A 71 -4.38 9.20 5.44
C THR A 71 -5.44 10.24 5.79
N THR A 72 -6.68 10.03 5.33
CA THR A 72 -7.80 10.93 5.64
C THR A 72 -8.08 10.98 7.14
N TRP A 73 -8.03 9.83 7.81
CA TRP A 73 -8.23 9.71 9.25
C TRP A 73 -7.05 10.30 10.03
N GLU A 74 -5.82 10.08 9.58
CA GLU A 74 -4.62 10.73 10.14
C GLU A 74 -4.75 12.26 10.07
N MET A 75 -5.08 12.80 8.90
CA MET A 75 -5.23 14.25 8.71
C MET A 75 -6.38 14.83 9.51
N ALA A 76 -7.50 14.11 9.63
CA ALA A 76 -8.61 14.52 10.49
C ALA A 76 -8.20 14.61 11.97
N LEU A 77 -7.47 13.61 12.47
CA LEU A 77 -6.96 13.60 13.84
C LEU A 77 -5.91 14.70 14.08
N ARG A 78 -5.01 14.94 13.12
CA ARG A 78 -4.03 16.04 13.20
C ARG A 78 -4.71 17.42 13.16
N ALA A 79 -5.71 17.58 12.32
CA ALA A 79 -6.51 18.82 12.24
C ALA A 79 -7.23 19.11 13.56
N GLU A 80 -7.85 18.09 14.17
CA GLU A 80 -8.54 18.23 15.46
C GLU A 80 -7.56 18.51 16.61
N ALA A 81 -6.32 18.02 16.52
CA ALA A 81 -5.25 18.34 17.45
C ALA A 81 -4.59 19.72 17.23
N GLY A 82 -5.00 20.47 16.20
CA GLY A 82 -4.38 21.76 15.83
C GLY A 82 -2.95 21.62 15.26
N ALA A 83 -2.57 20.44 14.79
CA ALA A 83 -1.27 20.15 14.20
C ALA A 83 -1.26 20.40 12.69
N ALA A 84 -0.05 20.47 12.12
CA ALA A 84 0.12 20.63 10.67
C ALA A 84 -0.50 19.44 9.91
N THR A 85 -1.27 19.76 8.89
CA THR A 85 -1.84 18.80 7.93
C THR A 85 -1.21 19.01 6.56
N TYR A 86 -1.25 17.99 5.72
CA TYR A 86 -0.80 18.07 4.34
C TYR A 86 -1.91 17.61 3.38
N SER A 87 -1.86 18.13 2.15
CA SER A 87 -2.81 17.82 1.09
C SER A 87 -2.27 16.77 0.13
N GLY A 88 -3.13 15.85 -0.31
CA GLY A 88 -2.80 14.82 -1.29
C GLY A 88 -2.60 13.44 -0.67
N SER A 89 -2.18 12.47 -1.49
CA SER A 89 -1.91 11.11 -1.00
C SER A 89 -0.62 11.06 -0.18
N PHE A 90 -0.52 10.10 0.74
CA PHE A 90 0.69 9.85 1.54
C PHE A 90 1.96 9.76 0.65
N ILE A 91 1.90 8.97 -0.42
CA ILE A 91 3.03 8.79 -1.35
C ILE A 91 3.34 10.10 -2.08
N GLN A 92 2.33 10.86 -2.50
CA GLN A 92 2.53 12.16 -3.16
C GLN A 92 3.19 13.18 -2.23
N TYR A 93 2.75 13.26 -0.97
CA TYR A 93 3.36 14.14 0.03
C TYR A 93 4.84 13.80 0.26
N TRP A 94 5.15 12.52 0.48
CA TRP A 94 6.54 12.10 0.70
C TRP A 94 7.41 12.22 -0.55
N LEU A 95 6.87 11.94 -1.74
CA LEU A 95 7.59 12.13 -2.99
C LEU A 95 7.94 13.61 -3.21
N HIS A 96 6.97 14.50 -2.94
CA HIS A 96 7.18 15.94 -3.01
C HIS A 96 8.18 16.41 -1.95
N SER A 97 8.07 15.95 -0.71
CA SER A 97 8.93 16.35 0.40
C SER A 97 10.38 15.86 0.24
N LEU A 98 10.56 14.62 -0.23
CA LEU A 98 11.88 14.00 -0.34
C LEU A 98 12.61 14.34 -1.65
N LEU A 99 11.87 14.40 -2.76
CA LEU A 99 12.45 14.53 -4.11
C LEU A 99 12.05 15.84 -4.82
N TYR A 100 11.25 16.72 -4.20
CA TYR A 100 10.70 17.94 -4.81
C TYR A 100 9.94 17.70 -6.13
N PHE A 101 9.48 16.47 -6.38
CA PHE A 101 8.74 16.11 -7.58
C PHE A 101 7.24 16.31 -7.38
N THR A 102 6.65 17.20 -8.19
CA THR A 102 5.20 17.32 -8.37
C THR A 102 4.78 16.47 -9.56
N LEU A 103 4.38 15.22 -9.29
CA LEU A 103 3.81 14.35 -10.32
C LEU A 103 2.29 14.48 -10.38
N PRO A 104 1.69 14.47 -11.59
CA PRO A 104 0.24 14.41 -11.74
C PRO A 104 -0.36 13.12 -11.18
N GLU A 105 -1.63 13.17 -10.75
CA GLU A 105 -2.36 12.02 -10.21
C GLU A 105 -2.40 10.81 -11.17
N TRP A 106 -2.49 11.05 -12.48
CA TRP A 106 -2.49 9.99 -13.49
C TRP A 106 -1.21 9.14 -13.46
N VAL A 107 -0.07 9.72 -13.08
CA VAL A 107 1.19 8.96 -12.98
C VAL A 107 1.08 7.91 -11.90
N PHE A 108 0.49 8.26 -10.76
CA PHE A 108 0.25 7.32 -9.67
C PHE A 108 -0.73 6.22 -10.10
N VAL A 109 -1.80 6.57 -10.82
CA VAL A 109 -2.74 5.59 -11.40
C VAL A 109 -2.01 4.60 -12.30
N VAL A 110 -1.15 5.08 -13.20
CA VAL A 110 -0.38 4.24 -14.11
C VAL A 110 0.58 3.34 -13.32
N VAL A 111 1.35 3.89 -12.39
CA VAL A 111 2.32 3.14 -11.57
C VAL A 111 1.61 2.04 -10.77
N TYR A 112 0.52 2.36 -10.08
CA TYR A 112 -0.22 1.37 -9.30
C TYR A 112 -0.89 0.32 -10.18
N THR A 113 -1.40 0.70 -11.36
CA THR A 113 -2.00 -0.25 -12.32
C THR A 113 -0.96 -1.20 -12.88
N LEU A 114 0.24 -0.70 -13.22
CA LEU A 114 1.37 -1.52 -13.67
C LEU A 114 1.82 -2.48 -12.56
N PHE A 115 1.95 -1.98 -11.33
CA PHE A 115 2.32 -2.83 -10.19
C PHE A 115 1.27 -3.91 -9.91
N GLY A 116 -0.03 -3.55 -9.90
CA GLY A 116 -1.13 -4.51 -9.78
C GLY A 116 -1.14 -5.55 -10.90
N SER A 117 -0.85 -5.13 -12.13
CA SER A 117 -0.71 -6.02 -13.28
C SER A 117 0.47 -6.98 -13.15
N LEU A 118 1.61 -6.53 -12.60
CA LEU A 118 2.76 -7.39 -12.28
C LEU A 118 2.42 -8.42 -11.19
N VAL A 119 1.64 -8.03 -10.18
CA VAL A 119 1.17 -8.95 -9.15
C VAL A 119 0.22 -9.99 -9.75
N LEU A 120 -0.71 -9.58 -10.62
CA LEU A 120 -1.60 -10.49 -11.36
C LEU A 120 -0.81 -11.42 -12.29
N ALA A 121 0.16 -10.90 -13.03
CA ALA A 121 1.04 -11.69 -13.89
C ALA A 121 1.82 -12.73 -13.09
N SER A 122 2.22 -12.43 -11.85
CA SER A 122 2.87 -13.40 -10.97
C SER A 122 2.02 -14.65 -10.74
N TRP A 123 0.68 -14.57 -10.77
CA TRP A 123 -0.20 -15.73 -10.62
C TRP A 123 -0.16 -16.67 -11.82
N PHE A 124 0.09 -16.13 -13.02
CA PHE A 124 0.24 -16.92 -14.25
C PHE A 124 1.65 -17.51 -14.37
N VAL A 125 2.69 -16.75 -14.03
CA VAL A 125 4.10 -17.19 -14.08
C VAL A 125 4.41 -18.19 -12.97
N VAL A 126 3.94 -17.90 -11.75
CA VAL A 126 4.11 -18.76 -10.57
C VAL A 126 2.81 -19.50 -10.33
N LYS A 127 2.58 -20.62 -11.01
CA LYS A 127 1.37 -21.45 -10.82
C LYS A 127 1.24 -21.81 -9.32
N PRO A 128 0.16 -21.42 -8.62
CA PRO A 128 -0.05 -21.84 -7.23
C PRO A 128 -0.08 -23.37 -7.17
N ARG A 129 0.63 -23.97 -6.22
CA ARG A 129 0.50 -25.42 -5.98
C ARG A 129 -0.98 -25.70 -5.69
N GLN A 130 -1.61 -26.45 -6.57
CA GLN A 130 -2.94 -26.98 -6.35
C GLN A 130 -2.79 -27.99 -5.21
N HIS A 131 -3.32 -27.66 -4.03
CA HIS A 131 -3.58 -28.68 -3.02
C HIS A 131 -4.66 -29.55 -3.66
N SER A 132 -4.27 -30.69 -4.23
CA SER A 132 -5.21 -31.76 -4.52
C SER A 132 -5.69 -32.27 -3.17
N SER A 133 -6.96 -32.02 -2.87
CA SER A 133 -7.70 -32.85 -1.92
C SER A 133 -8.08 -34.16 -2.59
#